data_AF-D6CWE2-F1
#
_entry.id   AF-D6CWE2-F1
#
_cell.length_a   1.000
_cell.length_b   1.000
_cell.length_c   1.000
_cell.angle_alpha   90.00
_cell.angle_beta   90.00
_cell.angle_gamma   90.00
#
_symmetry.space_group_name_H-M   'P 1'
#
loop_
_entity.id
_entity.type
_entity.pdbx_description
1 polymer ?
#
loop_
_entity_poly.entity_id
_entity_poly.type
_entity_poly.pdbx_seq_one_letter_code
_entity_poly.pdbx_strand_id
1 'polypeptide(L)'
;MKKINAPVMEKINTLLMKRINTPLMKKINIPLMKKINIPLMKKTIYPLTKKTIYPVILLALLLLVSCKSKKNMVASLPRPVLHTDSIYPDTTNAIAGLFAPDHSILKALAVSKNKKQHTKKKETDTDAYESDRMLRGTQITSSSVDVSSVYTGVDRVVKYDFTHRDVPEAFEGFRIAFISDLHYKSLLKEKGLNDLVRLLIAQKADVLLMGGDYQEGCEYVEPLFSALARVKTPMGTYGVMGNNDYERCHDDIVNTMKHYGMHPLEHEVDTLRKDGQQIIIAGVRNPFDLGRNGVSPTLALSPKDFVILLVHTPDYIEDVSVVNTDLALAGHTHGGQVRVFGVAPALNSHYGNRFITGLAYNTAKIPLIITNGIGTSKLPIRVGAPAEIIVITLHRLTE
;
A
#
# COMPACT_ATOMS: atom_id res chain seq x y z
N MET A 1 -36.60 13.00 6.03
CA MET A 1 -36.06 13.38 7.36
C MET A 1 -34.50 13.36 7.41
N LYS A 2 -33.77 13.84 6.38
CA LYS A 2 -32.29 13.67 6.30
C LYS A 2 -31.45 14.98 6.26
N LYS A 3 -32.03 16.16 6.54
CA LYS A 3 -31.32 17.45 6.44
C LYS A 3 -30.99 18.15 7.77
N ILE A 4 -31.20 17.51 8.92
CA ILE A 4 -31.07 18.18 10.24
C ILE A 4 -29.84 17.72 11.06
N ASN A 5 -29.20 16.58 10.74
CA ASN A 5 -28.18 15.99 11.62
C ASN A 5 -26.73 16.47 11.39
N ALA A 6 -26.38 16.96 10.21
CA ALA A 6 -25.00 17.38 9.92
C ALA A 6 -24.52 18.57 10.77
N PRO A 7 -25.31 19.64 10.98
CA PRO A 7 -24.89 20.80 11.79
C PRO A 7 -24.76 20.48 13.28
N VAL A 8 -25.51 19.47 13.75
CA VAL A 8 -25.50 19.03 15.15
C VAL A 8 -24.25 18.20 15.43
N MET A 9 -23.90 17.28 14.52
CA MET A 9 -22.68 16.46 14.65
C MET A 9 -21.41 17.32 14.55
N GLU A 10 -21.40 18.33 13.67
CA GLU A 10 -20.27 19.26 13.57
C GLU A 10 -20.09 20.05 14.87
N LYS A 11 -21.17 20.59 15.45
CA LYS A 11 -21.12 21.26 16.76
C LYS A 11 -20.63 20.34 17.87
N ILE A 12 -21.07 19.08 17.90
CA ILE A 12 -20.64 18.10 18.91
C ILE A 12 -19.15 17.80 18.76
N ASN A 13 -18.66 17.57 17.54
CA ASN A 13 -17.25 17.30 17.27
C ASN A 13 -16.35 18.51 17.59
N THR A 14 -16.78 19.72 17.25
CA THR A 14 -16.07 20.95 17.65
C THR A 14 -16.02 21.10 19.17
N LEU A 15 -17.12 20.76 19.87
CA LEU A 15 -17.15 20.82 21.34
C LEU A 15 -16.23 19.77 21.96
N LEU A 16 -16.23 18.54 21.46
CA LEU A 16 -15.35 17.45 21.89
C LEU A 16 -13.87 17.82 21.72
N MET A 17 -13.51 18.35 20.55
CA MET A 17 -12.16 18.80 20.27
C MET A 17 -11.73 19.94 21.21
N LYS A 18 -12.61 20.91 21.45
CA LYS A 18 -12.28 22.10 22.24
C LYS A 18 -12.31 21.85 23.76
N ARG A 19 -13.23 21.02 24.25
CA ARG A 19 -13.44 20.80 25.69
C ARG A 19 -12.74 19.57 26.24
N ILE A 20 -12.47 18.55 25.42
CA ILE A 20 -11.86 17.29 25.88
C ILE A 20 -10.46 17.14 25.29
N ASN A 21 -10.33 17.07 23.96
CA ASN A 21 -9.04 16.72 23.34
C ASN A 21 -7.98 17.81 23.53
N THR A 22 -8.35 19.09 23.34
CA THR A 22 -7.38 20.19 23.50
C THR A 22 -6.87 20.32 24.94
N PRO A 23 -7.72 20.25 25.99
CA PRO A 23 -7.24 20.25 27.36
C PRO A 23 -6.46 18.99 27.73
N LEU A 24 -6.87 17.80 27.26
CA LEU A 24 -6.14 16.55 27.51
C LEU A 24 -4.72 16.62 26.93
N MET A 25 -4.59 17.11 25.69
CA MET A 25 -3.30 17.31 25.03
C MET A 25 -2.43 18.33 25.78
N LYS A 26 -3.01 19.48 26.17
CA LYS A 26 -2.25 20.56 26.84
C LYS A 26 -1.90 20.24 28.30
N LYS A 27 -2.78 19.58 29.05
CA LYS A 27 -2.61 19.36 30.49
C LYS A 27 -1.99 18.01 30.84
N ILE A 28 -2.15 17.00 30.00
CA ILE A 28 -1.65 15.65 30.27
C ILE A 28 -0.53 15.31 29.28
N ASN A 29 -0.80 15.23 27.99
CA ASN A 29 0.18 14.68 27.03
C ASN A 29 1.44 15.55 26.87
N ILE A 30 1.30 16.87 26.75
CA ILE A 30 2.46 17.77 26.62
C ILE A 30 3.34 17.75 27.89
N PRO A 31 2.78 17.86 29.11
CA PRO A 31 3.57 17.71 30.33
C PRO A 31 4.20 16.33 30.49
N LEU A 32 3.49 15.24 30.14
CA LEU A 32 4.03 13.88 30.20
C LEU A 32 5.23 13.73 29.26
N MET A 33 5.11 14.21 28.01
CA MET A 33 6.21 14.22 27.05
C MET A 33 7.40 15.04 27.56
N LYS A 34 7.16 16.25 28.09
CA LYS A 34 8.24 17.15 28.54
C LYS A 34 8.92 16.70 29.82
N LYS A 35 8.17 16.13 30.78
CA LYS A 35 8.69 15.78 32.11
C LYS A 35 9.15 14.34 32.22
N ILE A 36 8.61 13.42 31.42
CA ILE A 36 8.92 11.99 31.51
C ILE A 36 9.64 11.53 30.25
N ASN A 37 9.02 11.63 29.07
CA ASN A 37 9.58 11.00 27.87
C ASN A 37 10.87 11.66 27.39
N ILE A 38 10.94 13.00 27.34
CA ILE A 38 12.14 13.73 26.88
C ILE A 38 13.33 13.50 27.84
N PRO A 39 13.18 13.60 29.17
CA PRO A 39 14.25 13.28 30.11
C PRO A 39 14.67 11.81 30.06
N LEU A 40 13.73 10.87 29.95
CA LEU A 40 14.03 9.44 29.82
C LEU A 40 14.80 9.14 28.51
N MET A 41 14.40 9.78 27.40
CA MET A 41 15.14 9.70 26.15
C MET A 41 16.56 10.25 26.28
N LYS A 42 16.73 11.43 26.91
CA LYS A 42 18.06 12.06 27.06
C LYS A 42 18.97 11.35 28.06
N LYS A 43 18.41 10.81 29.14
CA LYS A 43 19.19 10.24 30.26
C LYS A 43 19.44 8.75 30.13
N THR A 44 18.57 8.04 29.41
CA THR A 44 18.65 6.59 29.26
C THR A 44 18.93 6.21 27.81
N ILE A 45 18.05 6.57 26.88
CA ILE A 45 18.12 6.06 25.48
C ILE A 45 19.30 6.66 24.71
N TYR A 46 19.54 7.97 24.84
CA TYR A 46 20.62 8.68 24.14
C TYR A 46 22.04 8.24 24.57
N PRO A 47 22.36 8.11 25.87
CA PRO A 47 23.67 7.59 26.27
C PRO A 47 23.82 6.10 25.99
N LEU A 48 22.74 5.30 26.03
CA LEU A 48 22.79 3.89 25.64
C LEU A 48 23.12 3.77 24.15
N THR A 49 22.38 4.46 23.27
CA THR A 49 22.66 4.50 21.83
C THR A 49 24.06 5.05 21.52
N LYS A 50 24.54 6.06 22.25
CA LYS A 50 25.92 6.58 22.12
C LYS A 50 27.00 5.59 22.59
N LYS A 51 26.74 4.80 23.63
CA LYS A 51 27.71 3.83 24.19
C LYS A 51 27.68 2.47 23.50
N THR A 52 26.57 2.04 22.93
CA THR A 52 26.43 0.68 22.36
C THR A 52 26.29 0.70 20.84
N ILE A 53 25.50 1.61 20.27
CA ILE A 53 25.18 1.60 18.84
C ILE A 53 26.25 2.35 18.03
N TYR A 54 26.68 3.53 18.47
CA TYR A 54 27.74 4.30 17.80
C TYR A 54 29.07 3.56 17.64
N PRO A 55 29.62 2.85 18.64
CA PRO A 55 30.86 2.09 18.44
C PRO A 55 30.65 0.88 17.53
N VAL A 56 29.46 0.26 17.49
CA VAL A 56 29.15 -0.84 16.57
C VAL A 56 29.05 -0.33 15.13
N ILE A 57 28.43 0.84 14.92
CA ILE A 57 28.37 1.50 13.60
C ILE A 57 29.77 1.95 13.16
N LEU A 58 30.57 2.52 14.08
CA LEU A 58 31.94 2.94 13.80
C LEU A 58 32.83 1.72 13.48
N LEU A 59 32.67 0.61 14.19
CA LEU A 59 33.36 -0.65 13.92
C LEU A 59 32.95 -1.26 12.58
N ALA A 60 31.65 -1.24 12.24
CA ALA A 60 31.15 -1.67 10.94
C ALA A 60 31.68 -0.80 9.79
N LEU A 61 31.76 0.52 9.98
CA LEU A 61 32.34 1.44 9.01
C LEU A 61 33.86 1.24 8.88
N LEU A 62 34.59 0.99 9.97
CA LEU A 62 36.02 0.69 9.94
C LEU A 62 36.32 -0.64 9.24
N LEU A 63 35.47 -1.66 9.41
CA LEU A 63 35.56 -2.93 8.68
C LEU A 63 35.30 -2.76 7.18
N LEU A 64 34.45 -1.79 6.78
CA LEU A 64 34.20 -1.46 5.37
C LEU A 64 35.33 -0.63 4.73
N VAL A 65 36.09 0.15 5.51
CA VAL A 65 37.22 0.96 5.01
C VAL A 65 38.51 0.12 4.89
N SER A 66 38.64 -0.99 5.61
CA SER A 66 39.83 -1.86 5.55
C SER A 66 39.88 -2.80 4.32
N CYS A 67 38.88 -2.78 3.45
CA CYS A 67 38.87 -3.55 2.19
C CYS A 67 38.97 -2.65 0.96
N LYS A 68 40.14 -2.01 0.77
CA LYS A 68 40.56 -1.53 -0.55
C LYS A 68 41.99 -1.98 -0.84
N SER A 69 42.14 -3.22 -1.32
CA SER A 69 43.22 -3.57 -2.26
C SER A 69 42.96 -4.92 -2.95
N LYS A 70 42.71 -4.84 -4.26
CA LYS A 70 43.09 -5.77 -5.33
C LYS A 70 42.45 -7.18 -5.42
N LYS A 71 41.77 -7.35 -6.56
CA LYS A 71 41.58 -8.51 -7.46
C LYS A 71 40.20 -9.19 -7.45
N ASN A 72 39.66 -9.25 -8.67
CA ASN A 72 38.52 -10.06 -9.07
C ASN A 72 38.69 -11.52 -8.62
N MET A 73 37.77 -11.99 -7.78
CA MET A 73 37.35 -13.39 -7.72
C MET A 73 35.85 -13.40 -7.45
N VAL A 74 35.09 -13.88 -8.43
CA VAL A 74 33.69 -14.25 -8.24
C VAL A 74 33.68 -15.52 -7.40
N ALA A 75 33.23 -15.41 -6.15
CA ALA A 75 32.91 -16.55 -5.31
C ALA A 75 31.39 -16.57 -5.13
N SER A 76 30.73 -17.51 -5.80
CA SER A 76 29.34 -17.87 -5.55
C SER A 76 29.26 -18.58 -4.20
N LEU A 77 28.63 -17.95 -3.20
CA LEU A 77 28.26 -18.61 -1.95
C LEU A 77 26.95 -19.40 -2.15
N PRO A 78 26.82 -20.63 -1.62
CA PRO A 78 25.68 -21.49 -1.84
C PRO A 78 24.44 -20.96 -1.09
N ARG A 79 23.30 -20.96 -1.78
CA ARG A 79 21.98 -20.75 -1.16
C ARG A 79 21.53 -22.03 -0.47
N PRO A 80 20.93 -21.99 0.73
CA PRO A 80 20.20 -23.14 1.26
C PRO A 80 18.93 -23.34 0.42
N VAL A 81 18.86 -24.49 -0.24
CA VAL A 81 17.65 -25.02 -0.86
C VAL A 81 16.81 -25.64 0.25
N LEU A 82 15.64 -25.06 0.54
CA LEU A 82 14.60 -25.75 1.31
C LEU A 82 13.89 -26.70 0.35
N HIS A 83 14.29 -27.98 0.40
CA HIS A 83 13.53 -29.08 -0.17
C HIS A 83 12.24 -29.26 0.63
N THR A 84 11.09 -29.05 0.00
CA THR A 84 9.83 -29.65 0.45
C THR A 84 9.70 -30.98 -0.27
N ASP A 85 9.95 -32.07 0.44
CA ASP A 85 9.74 -33.42 -0.05
C ASP A 85 8.24 -33.66 -0.25
N SER A 86 7.82 -33.70 -1.52
CA SER A 86 6.57 -34.33 -1.94
C SER A 86 6.85 -35.82 -2.10
N ILE A 87 6.36 -36.63 -1.16
CA ILE A 87 6.34 -38.08 -1.31
C ILE A 87 5.00 -38.46 -1.94
N TYR A 88 5.02 -38.73 -3.23
CA TYR A 88 4.08 -39.63 -3.90
C TYR A 88 4.89 -40.43 -4.93
N PRO A 89 5.13 -41.75 -4.71
CA PRO A 89 5.65 -42.60 -5.76
C PRO A 89 4.49 -43.13 -6.59
N ASP A 90 4.62 -42.97 -7.90
CA ASP A 90 3.75 -43.59 -8.88
C ASP A 90 4.51 -44.75 -9.52
N THR A 91 4.09 -45.99 -9.27
CA THR A 91 4.48 -47.16 -10.08
C THR A 91 3.36 -48.20 -10.11
N THR A 92 2.76 -48.33 -11.30
CA THR A 92 2.44 -49.56 -12.03
C THR A 92 1.49 -50.61 -11.43
N ASN A 93 0.37 -50.79 -12.15
CA ASN A 93 -0.23 -52.04 -12.64
C ASN A 93 -0.10 -53.36 -11.84
N ALA A 94 -1.29 -53.94 -11.65
CA ALA A 94 -1.64 -55.35 -11.78
C ALA A 94 -1.25 -56.32 -10.64
N ILE A 95 -2.28 -56.90 -10.01
CA ILE A 95 -2.59 -58.35 -9.87
C ILE A 95 -3.40 -58.61 -8.59
N ALA A 96 -4.55 -59.29 -8.77
CA ALA A 96 -5.32 -60.14 -7.84
C ALA A 96 -5.69 -59.57 -6.47
N GLY A 97 -6.95 -59.59 -6.02
CA GLY A 97 -7.85 -60.73 -6.03
C GLY A 97 -7.95 -61.30 -4.60
N LEU A 98 -9.17 -61.67 -4.19
CA LEU A 98 -9.56 -62.21 -2.88
C LEU A 98 -9.54 -61.15 -1.75
N PHE A 99 -10.63 -60.78 -1.09
CA PHE A 99 -11.70 -61.60 -0.55
C PHE A 99 -13.03 -60.82 -0.55
N ALA A 100 -14.08 -61.46 -1.06
CA ALA A 100 -15.45 -61.21 -0.59
C ALA A 100 -15.65 -61.99 0.74
N PRO A 101 -16.64 -61.62 1.56
CA PRO A 101 -17.93 -62.26 1.34
C PRO A 101 -19.13 -61.32 1.39
N ASP A 102 -20.10 -61.74 0.58
CA ASP A 102 -21.48 -61.30 0.46
C ASP A 102 -22.33 -61.89 1.60
N HIS A 103 -23.27 -61.11 2.12
CA HIS A 103 -24.48 -61.61 2.75
C HIS A 103 -25.67 -60.72 2.40
N SER A 104 -26.33 -61.08 1.31
CA SER A 104 -27.74 -60.81 1.02
C SER A 104 -28.67 -61.09 2.22
N ILE A 105 -29.77 -60.31 2.37
CA ILE A 105 -31.19 -60.78 2.47
C ILE A 105 -32.16 -59.75 3.13
N LEU A 106 -33.17 -59.36 2.32
CA LEU A 106 -34.62 -59.08 2.56
C LEU A 106 -35.21 -57.80 3.22
N LYS A 107 -36.14 -57.24 2.41
CA LYS A 107 -37.54 -56.77 2.68
C LYS A 107 -37.83 -55.46 3.45
N ALA A 108 -38.27 -54.49 2.65
CA ALA A 108 -39.53 -53.73 2.70
C ALA A 108 -40.28 -53.59 4.04
N LEU A 109 -40.55 -52.33 4.43
CA LEU A 109 -41.84 -51.85 4.95
C LEU A 109 -41.91 -50.32 4.81
N ALA A 110 -43.01 -49.84 4.24
CA ALA A 110 -43.37 -48.43 4.17
C ALA A 110 -43.85 -47.91 5.53
N VAL A 111 -43.74 -46.60 5.80
CA VAL A 111 -44.77 -45.74 6.44
C VAL A 111 -44.32 -44.27 6.45
N SER A 112 -45.12 -43.45 5.75
CA SER A 112 -45.64 -42.10 6.07
C SER A 112 -44.74 -40.89 6.42
N LYS A 113 -44.81 -39.91 5.50
CA LYS A 113 -45.00 -38.44 5.67
C LYS A 113 -44.03 -37.67 6.58
N ASN A 114 -43.30 -36.73 5.96
CA ASN A 114 -43.71 -35.33 6.04
C ASN A 114 -43.11 -34.43 4.95
N LYS A 115 -44.00 -33.64 4.35
CA LYS A 115 -43.75 -32.59 3.37
C LYS A 115 -42.94 -31.46 4.01
N LYS A 116 -41.78 -31.11 3.46
CA LYS A 116 -41.30 -29.72 3.44
C LYS A 116 -40.83 -29.39 2.04
N GLN A 117 -41.48 -28.39 1.46
CA GLN A 117 -41.18 -27.83 0.14
C GLN A 117 -39.73 -27.35 0.11
N HIS A 118 -38.95 -27.88 -0.84
CA HIS A 118 -37.76 -27.22 -1.33
C HIS A 118 -38.19 -25.98 -2.14
N THR A 119 -38.15 -24.81 -1.51
CA THR A 119 -37.85 -23.59 -2.26
C THR A 119 -36.36 -23.62 -2.56
N LYS A 120 -36.00 -23.86 -3.83
CA LYS A 120 -34.66 -23.60 -4.38
C LYS A 120 -34.27 -22.17 -3.99
N LYS A 121 -33.35 -22.04 -3.04
CA LYS A 121 -32.59 -20.81 -2.85
C LYS A 121 -31.74 -20.69 -4.11
N LYS A 122 -31.95 -19.60 -4.85
CA LYS A 122 -31.06 -19.16 -5.92
C LYS A 122 -29.73 -18.85 -5.22
N GLU A 123 -28.78 -19.78 -5.28
CA GLU A 123 -27.39 -19.49 -4.93
C GLU A 123 -26.97 -18.31 -5.80
N THR A 124 -26.68 -17.21 -5.13
CA THR A 124 -26.43 -15.91 -5.71
C THR A 124 -25.09 -15.94 -6.45
N ASP A 125 -25.04 -15.37 -7.67
CA ASP A 125 -23.84 -15.21 -8.50
C ASP A 125 -22.62 -14.67 -7.74
N THR A 126 -22.84 -13.97 -6.61
CA THR A 126 -21.79 -13.46 -5.71
C THR A 126 -20.97 -14.55 -5.03
N ASP A 127 -21.57 -15.68 -4.61
CA ASP A 127 -20.86 -16.73 -3.86
C ASP A 127 -20.03 -17.61 -4.81
N ALA A 128 -20.54 -17.81 -6.04
CA ALA A 128 -19.81 -18.44 -7.13
C ALA A 128 -18.65 -17.55 -7.65
N TYR A 129 -18.85 -16.23 -7.63
CA TYR A 129 -17.82 -15.27 -8.04
C TYR A 129 -16.71 -15.09 -6.98
N GLU A 130 -17.05 -15.01 -5.68
CA GLU A 130 -16.05 -15.01 -4.60
C GLU A 130 -15.20 -16.29 -4.60
N SER A 131 -15.83 -17.45 -4.81
CA SER A 131 -15.10 -18.73 -4.87
C SER A 131 -14.20 -18.84 -6.11
N ASP A 132 -14.62 -18.34 -7.28
CA ASP A 132 -13.78 -18.33 -8.49
C ASP A 132 -12.60 -17.33 -8.39
N ARG A 133 -12.73 -16.23 -7.66
CA ARG A 133 -11.65 -15.25 -7.43
C ARG A 133 -10.60 -15.75 -6.43
N MET A 134 -11.00 -16.52 -5.40
CA MET A 134 -10.05 -17.17 -4.50
C MET A 134 -9.24 -18.29 -5.16
N LEU A 135 -9.71 -18.84 -6.29
CA LEU A 135 -9.12 -20.01 -6.96
C LEU A 135 -8.12 -19.69 -8.07
N ARG A 136 -7.96 -18.44 -8.52
CA ARG A 136 -7.13 -18.11 -9.72
C ARG A 136 -6.15 -16.98 -9.43
N GLY A 137 -4.92 -17.38 -9.10
CA GLY A 137 -3.97 -16.55 -8.36
C GLY A 137 -3.41 -15.35 -9.10
N THR A 138 -3.51 -14.19 -8.46
CA THR A 138 -2.61 -13.05 -8.68
C THR A 138 -1.17 -13.47 -8.36
N GLN A 139 -0.25 -13.28 -9.30
CA GLN A 139 1.18 -13.46 -9.04
C GLN A 139 1.84 -12.09 -8.96
N ILE A 140 2.48 -11.79 -7.84
CA ILE A 140 3.16 -10.52 -7.62
C ILE A 140 4.60 -10.83 -7.22
N THR A 141 5.54 -10.42 -8.05
CA THR A 141 6.96 -10.48 -7.71
C THR A 141 7.49 -9.07 -7.53
N SER A 142 8.61 -8.94 -6.82
CA SER A 142 9.24 -7.63 -6.63
C SER A 142 10.74 -7.70 -6.68
N SER A 143 11.34 -6.59 -7.12
CA SER A 143 12.77 -6.35 -7.08
C SER A 143 13.04 -4.90 -6.67
N SER A 144 14.28 -4.59 -6.29
CA SER A 144 14.64 -3.22 -5.95
C SER A 144 16.02 -2.87 -6.51
N VAL A 145 16.16 -1.64 -6.99
CA VAL A 145 17.41 -1.10 -7.53
C VAL A 145 17.79 0.12 -6.73
N ASP A 146 18.98 0.14 -6.15
CA ASP A 146 19.54 1.33 -5.51
C ASP A 146 19.86 2.39 -6.58
N VAL A 147 19.42 3.62 -6.33
CA VAL A 147 19.62 4.76 -7.24
C VAL A 147 20.20 5.98 -6.51
N SER A 148 20.57 5.82 -5.24
CA SER A 148 21.00 6.89 -4.33
C SER A 148 22.27 7.62 -4.82
N SER A 149 23.12 6.91 -5.57
CA SER A 149 24.34 7.48 -6.16
C SER A 149 24.08 8.46 -7.31
N VAL A 150 22.89 8.40 -7.94
CA VAL A 150 22.55 9.19 -9.13
C VAL A 150 21.46 10.23 -8.81
N TYR A 151 20.51 9.89 -7.93
CA TYR A 151 19.34 10.72 -7.64
C TYR A 151 19.31 11.08 -6.16
N THR A 152 19.52 12.36 -5.84
CA THR A 152 19.46 12.82 -4.46
C THR A 152 18.03 12.75 -3.93
N GLY A 153 17.86 12.27 -2.69
CA GLY A 153 16.55 12.23 -2.03
C GLY A 153 15.67 11.04 -2.44
N VAL A 154 16.16 10.14 -3.31
CA VAL A 154 15.52 8.86 -3.61
C VAL A 154 16.58 7.77 -3.48
N ASP A 155 16.35 6.81 -2.60
CA ASP A 155 17.34 5.76 -2.34
C ASP A 155 17.20 4.60 -3.33
N ARG A 156 15.96 4.23 -3.69
CA ARG A 156 15.70 3.08 -4.56
C ARG A 156 14.46 3.22 -5.44
N VAL A 157 14.44 2.43 -6.52
CA VAL A 157 13.24 2.10 -7.28
C VAL A 157 12.82 0.68 -6.91
N VAL A 158 11.60 0.51 -6.40
CA VAL A 158 11.02 -0.82 -6.15
C VAL A 158 10.13 -1.16 -7.34
N LYS A 159 10.38 -2.30 -7.97
CA LYS A 159 9.63 -2.78 -9.12
C LYS A 159 8.74 -3.92 -8.71
N TYR A 160 7.50 -3.93 -9.19
CA TYR A 160 6.56 -5.02 -9.06
C TYR A 160 6.12 -5.49 -10.43
N ASP A 161 6.16 -6.80 -10.66
CA ASP A 161 5.48 -7.42 -11.78
C ASP A 161 4.18 -8.01 -11.24
N PHE A 162 3.05 -7.45 -11.69
CA PHE A 162 1.71 -7.81 -11.25
C PHE A 162 1.01 -8.57 -12.37
N THR A 163 0.89 -9.88 -12.20
CA THR A 163 0.27 -10.78 -13.17
C THR A 163 -1.11 -11.20 -12.68
N HIS A 164 -2.14 -10.91 -13.48
CA HIS A 164 -3.52 -11.24 -13.14
C HIS A 164 -4.35 -11.52 -14.40
N ARG A 165 -5.34 -12.42 -14.30
CA ARG A 165 -6.19 -12.81 -15.45
C ARG A 165 -7.06 -11.67 -15.96
N ASP A 166 -7.48 -10.78 -15.05
CA ASP A 166 -8.39 -9.67 -15.35
C ASP A 166 -7.65 -8.41 -15.86
N VAL A 167 -6.30 -8.44 -15.91
CA VAL A 167 -5.56 -7.39 -16.63
C VAL A 167 -5.98 -7.47 -18.10
N PRO A 168 -6.55 -6.39 -18.68
CA PRO A 168 -6.98 -6.44 -20.07
C PRO A 168 -5.78 -6.58 -21.01
N GLU A 169 -5.97 -7.25 -22.15
CA GLU A 169 -4.93 -7.51 -23.14
C GLU A 169 -4.18 -6.26 -23.60
N ALA A 170 -4.90 -5.17 -23.83
CA ALA A 170 -4.32 -3.90 -24.24
C ALA A 170 -3.35 -3.33 -23.19
N PHE A 171 -3.46 -3.77 -21.93
CA PHE A 171 -2.64 -3.34 -20.80
C PHE A 171 -1.50 -4.32 -20.47
N GLU A 172 -1.22 -5.30 -21.33
CA GLU A 172 0.01 -6.09 -21.22
C GLU A 172 1.25 -5.18 -21.27
N GLY A 173 2.14 -5.34 -20.28
CA GLY A 173 3.32 -4.52 -20.13
C GLY A 173 3.05 -3.08 -19.70
N PHE A 174 1.82 -2.73 -19.31
CA PHE A 174 1.45 -1.38 -18.87
C PHE A 174 2.19 -0.98 -17.60
N ARG A 175 2.81 0.21 -17.60
CA ARG A 175 3.72 0.66 -16.56
C ARG A 175 3.11 1.77 -15.73
N ILE A 176 2.98 1.54 -14.43
CA ILE A 176 2.49 2.51 -13.45
C ILE A 176 3.68 2.99 -12.63
N ALA A 177 3.91 4.31 -12.58
CA ALA A 177 4.75 4.90 -11.56
C ALA A 177 3.88 5.33 -10.37
N PHE A 178 4.31 5.02 -9.15
CA PHE A 178 3.62 5.42 -7.92
C PHE A 178 4.57 6.09 -6.96
N ILE A 179 4.16 7.27 -6.47
CA ILE A 179 4.88 8.06 -5.46
C ILE A 179 3.91 8.52 -4.37
N SER A 180 4.40 8.71 -3.15
CA SER A 180 3.59 9.22 -2.04
C SER A 180 4.49 9.88 -1.00
N ASP A 181 3.87 10.62 -0.07
CA ASP A 181 4.48 11.20 1.12
C ASP A 181 5.73 12.02 0.77
N LEU A 182 5.57 12.90 -0.22
CA LEU A 182 6.67 13.74 -0.72
C LEU A 182 7.13 14.71 0.37
N HIS A 183 6.19 15.21 1.19
CA HIS A 183 6.44 16.20 2.24
C HIS A 183 7.47 17.24 1.78
N TYR A 184 7.22 17.87 0.63
CA TYR A 184 8.21 18.74 0.00
C TYR A 184 8.62 19.86 0.94
N LYS A 185 9.94 20.08 1.01
CA LYS A 185 10.67 20.89 2.02
C LYS A 185 10.84 20.26 3.40
N SER A 186 10.55 18.98 3.58
CA SER A 186 11.10 18.13 4.65
C SER A 186 12.57 17.75 4.36
N LEU A 187 12.95 16.46 4.33
CA LEU A 187 14.23 16.01 3.75
C LEU A 187 14.27 16.18 2.22
N LEU A 188 13.12 16.11 1.55
CA LEU A 188 13.02 16.37 0.11
C LEU A 188 13.18 17.88 -0.17
N LYS A 189 14.38 18.27 -0.61
CA LYS A 189 14.69 19.65 -1.03
C LYS A 189 14.64 19.77 -2.56
N GLU A 190 14.83 20.99 -3.06
CA GLU A 190 14.69 21.32 -4.48
C GLU A 190 15.54 20.45 -5.41
N LYS A 191 16.82 20.22 -5.08
CA LYS A 191 17.67 19.30 -5.85
C LYS A 191 17.05 17.89 -5.90
N GLY A 192 16.55 17.39 -4.77
CA GLY A 192 15.92 16.08 -4.70
C GLY A 192 14.60 16.01 -5.46
N LEU A 193 13.81 17.07 -5.47
CA LEU A 193 12.60 17.16 -6.29
C LEU A 193 12.94 17.11 -7.80
N ASN A 194 13.98 17.83 -8.21
CA ASN A 194 14.43 17.79 -9.61
C ASN A 194 14.99 16.42 -10.00
N ASP A 195 15.74 15.76 -9.12
CA ASP A 195 16.23 14.40 -9.34
C ASP A 195 15.08 13.38 -9.33
N LEU A 196 14.06 13.53 -8.48
CA LEU A 196 12.83 12.73 -8.50
C LEU A 196 12.11 12.85 -9.85
N VAL A 197 11.93 14.07 -10.37
CA VAL A 197 11.31 14.30 -11.69
C VAL A 197 12.11 13.63 -12.79
N ARG A 198 13.44 13.76 -12.79
CA ARG A 198 14.32 13.07 -13.75
C ARG A 198 14.18 11.55 -13.66
N LEU A 199 14.13 11.01 -12.45
CA LEU A 199 13.98 9.58 -12.22
C LEU A 199 12.64 9.06 -12.76
N LEU A 200 11.55 9.79 -12.51
CA LEU A 200 10.20 9.46 -12.99
C LEU A 200 10.13 9.49 -14.53
N ILE A 201 10.71 10.50 -15.17
CA ILE A 201 10.82 10.56 -16.64
C ILE A 201 11.60 9.35 -17.17
N ALA A 202 12.70 8.96 -16.52
CA ALA A 202 13.49 7.80 -16.92
C ALA A 202 12.73 6.46 -16.76
N GLN A 203 11.68 6.40 -15.94
CA GLN A 203 10.86 5.20 -15.82
C GLN A 203 9.97 4.97 -17.03
N LYS A 204 9.69 5.96 -17.89
CA LYS A 204 8.79 5.80 -19.05
C LYS A 204 7.47 5.11 -18.67
N ALA A 205 6.86 5.56 -17.58
CA ALA A 205 5.57 5.04 -17.13
C ALA A 205 4.44 5.54 -18.05
N ASP A 206 3.42 4.71 -18.21
CA ASP A 206 2.21 5.03 -18.95
C ASP A 206 1.28 5.95 -18.14
N VAL A 207 1.28 5.80 -16.80
CA VAL A 207 0.53 6.64 -15.85
C VAL A 207 1.38 6.93 -14.61
N LEU A 208 1.20 8.12 -14.04
CA LEU A 208 1.74 8.49 -12.72
C LEU A 208 0.60 8.55 -11.71
N LEU A 209 0.69 7.75 -10.64
CA LEU A 209 -0.25 7.75 -9.53
C LEU A 209 0.42 8.34 -8.29
N MET A 210 -0.33 9.13 -7.52
CA MET A 210 0.17 9.83 -6.35
C MET A 210 -0.67 9.56 -5.10
N GLY A 211 -0.01 9.16 -4.02
CA GLY A 211 -0.65 8.69 -2.79
C GLY A 211 -0.96 9.76 -1.73
N GLY A 212 -0.65 11.03 -1.97
CA GLY A 212 -0.90 12.12 -1.01
C GLY A 212 0.30 12.50 -0.13
N ASP A 213 0.07 13.42 0.81
CA ASP A 213 1.02 14.11 1.68
C ASP A 213 2.16 14.79 0.90
N TYR A 214 1.78 15.82 0.14
CA TYR A 214 2.64 16.45 -0.87
C TYR A 214 3.65 17.44 -0.30
N GLN A 215 3.27 18.24 0.69
CA GLN A 215 3.95 19.50 1.04
C GLN A 215 4.11 19.72 2.55
N GLU A 216 5.08 20.56 2.94
CA GLU A 216 5.24 21.03 4.34
C GLU A 216 4.87 22.51 4.57
N GLY A 217 4.33 23.18 3.57
CA GLY A 217 3.77 24.53 3.61
C GLY A 217 3.01 24.85 2.31
N CYS A 218 1.95 25.66 2.39
CA CYS A 218 1.12 26.00 1.21
C CYS A 218 1.92 26.79 0.16
N GLU A 219 2.94 27.54 0.59
CA GLU A 219 3.86 28.25 -0.29
C GLU A 219 4.67 27.31 -1.20
N TYR A 220 4.71 26.01 -0.90
CA TYR A 220 5.43 25.01 -1.68
C TYR A 220 4.53 24.20 -2.62
N VAL A 221 3.21 24.40 -2.59
CA VAL A 221 2.26 23.69 -3.45
C VAL A 221 2.56 23.95 -4.93
N GLU A 222 2.57 25.22 -5.36
CA GLU A 222 2.86 25.55 -6.76
C GLU A 222 4.23 25.04 -7.20
N PRO A 223 5.35 25.31 -6.48
CA PRO A 223 6.67 24.89 -6.94
C PRO A 223 6.78 23.36 -7.07
N LEU A 224 6.10 22.62 -6.19
CA LEU A 224 6.06 21.17 -6.24
C LEU A 224 5.32 20.65 -7.47
N PHE A 225 4.08 21.07 -7.68
CA PHE A 225 3.26 20.58 -8.78
C PHE A 225 3.76 21.07 -10.14
N SER A 226 4.31 22.29 -10.20
CA SER A 226 5.01 22.82 -11.37
C SER A 226 6.19 21.92 -11.79
N ALA A 227 6.98 21.45 -10.83
CA ALA A 227 8.06 20.51 -11.09
C ALA A 227 7.56 19.13 -11.55
N LEU A 228 6.55 18.59 -10.85
CA LEU A 228 5.94 17.29 -11.19
C LEU A 228 5.25 17.31 -12.56
N ALA A 229 4.69 18.44 -12.98
CA ALA A 229 4.04 18.60 -14.28
C ALA A 229 4.99 18.40 -15.47
N ARG A 230 6.31 18.39 -15.25
CA ARG A 230 7.30 18.03 -16.28
C ARG A 230 7.35 16.53 -16.56
N VAL A 231 6.83 15.70 -15.66
CA VAL A 231 6.66 14.26 -15.89
C VAL A 231 5.43 14.08 -16.77
N LYS A 232 5.63 13.84 -18.07
CA LYS A 232 4.55 13.60 -19.02
C LYS A 232 4.37 12.10 -19.23
N THR A 233 3.20 11.61 -18.85
CA THR A 233 2.77 10.22 -19.00
C THR A 233 1.64 10.14 -20.03
N PRO A 234 1.63 9.13 -20.93
CA PRO A 234 0.59 8.97 -21.96
C PRO A 234 -0.84 8.99 -21.43
N MET A 235 -1.08 8.39 -20.26
CA MET A 235 -2.40 8.25 -19.64
C MET A 235 -2.61 9.27 -18.52
N GLY A 236 -1.75 10.27 -18.34
CA GLY A 236 -1.94 11.34 -17.36
C GLY A 236 -1.45 11.02 -15.94
N THR A 237 -1.75 11.94 -15.02
CA THR A 237 -1.32 11.89 -13.62
C THR A 237 -2.53 12.01 -12.71
N TYR A 238 -2.66 11.06 -11.77
CA TYR A 238 -3.78 10.97 -10.83
C TYR A 238 -3.26 11.00 -9.41
N GLY A 239 -4.01 11.58 -8.49
CA GLY A 239 -3.61 11.60 -7.09
C GLY A 239 -4.75 11.66 -6.11
N VAL A 240 -4.53 11.10 -4.93
CA VAL A 240 -5.37 11.31 -3.74
C VAL A 240 -4.65 12.23 -2.76
N MET A 241 -5.39 12.68 -1.76
CA MET A 241 -4.90 13.63 -0.75
C MET A 241 -4.63 12.88 0.53
N GLY A 242 -3.50 13.18 1.15
CA GLY A 242 -3.17 12.63 2.46
C GLY A 242 -3.77 13.44 3.60
N ASN A 243 -3.54 13.00 4.82
CA ASN A 243 -4.03 13.71 6.00
C ASN A 243 -3.42 15.11 6.11
N ASN A 244 -2.14 15.26 5.77
CA ASN A 244 -1.48 16.55 5.84
C ASN A 244 -2.06 17.55 4.82
N ASP A 245 -2.42 17.06 3.63
CA ASP A 245 -3.04 17.87 2.57
C ASP A 245 -4.47 18.29 2.94
N TYR A 246 -5.19 17.44 3.66
CA TYR A 246 -6.52 17.76 4.19
C TYR A 246 -6.47 18.74 5.35
N GLU A 247 -5.48 18.59 6.23
CA GLU A 247 -5.25 19.53 7.34
C GLU A 247 -4.73 20.89 6.85
N ARG A 248 -4.04 20.92 5.70
CA ARG A 248 -3.37 22.11 5.16
C ARG A 248 -3.41 22.15 3.63
N CYS A 249 -3.81 23.29 3.09
CA CYS A 249 -3.67 23.63 1.67
C CYS A 249 -4.50 22.75 0.71
N HIS A 250 -5.54 22.07 1.19
CA HIS A 250 -6.37 21.17 0.38
C HIS A 250 -6.83 21.80 -0.94
N ASP A 251 -7.53 22.94 -0.87
CA ASP A 251 -8.06 23.61 -2.05
C ASP A 251 -6.94 24.08 -2.98
N ASP A 252 -5.83 24.59 -2.43
CA ASP A 252 -4.67 25.01 -3.22
C ASP A 252 -4.07 23.82 -3.98
N ILE A 253 -3.95 22.66 -3.34
CA ILE A 253 -3.46 21.42 -3.95
C ILE A 253 -4.40 20.97 -5.07
N VAL A 254 -5.71 20.86 -4.80
CA VAL A 254 -6.71 20.46 -5.80
C VAL A 254 -6.68 21.39 -7.00
N ASN A 255 -6.68 22.71 -6.77
CA ASN A 255 -6.69 23.71 -7.83
C ASN A 255 -5.38 23.69 -8.64
N THR A 256 -4.23 23.54 -7.97
CA THR A 256 -2.92 23.48 -8.64
C THR A 256 -2.75 22.20 -9.44
N MET A 257 -3.20 21.05 -8.92
CA MET A 257 -3.24 19.80 -9.67
C MET A 257 -4.04 19.96 -10.96
N LYS A 258 -5.27 20.48 -10.87
CA LYS A 258 -6.12 20.75 -12.03
C LYS A 258 -5.49 21.75 -13.00
N HIS A 259 -4.86 22.80 -12.49
CA HIS A 259 -4.16 23.80 -13.31
C HIS A 259 -3.07 23.18 -14.18
N TYR A 260 -2.33 22.19 -13.67
CA TYR A 260 -1.31 21.45 -14.42
C TYR A 260 -1.85 20.24 -15.19
N GLY A 261 -3.17 20.06 -15.27
CA GLY A 261 -3.80 18.94 -15.98
C GLY A 261 -3.67 17.60 -15.25
N MET A 262 -3.47 17.61 -13.94
CA MET A 262 -3.51 16.41 -13.09
C MET A 262 -4.93 16.20 -12.56
N HIS A 263 -5.25 14.94 -12.24
CA HIS A 263 -6.58 14.48 -11.86
C HIS A 263 -6.62 14.17 -10.35
N PRO A 264 -7.06 15.11 -9.49
CA PRO A 264 -7.31 14.81 -8.09
C PRO A 264 -8.55 13.91 -7.95
N LEU A 265 -8.40 12.76 -7.31
CA LEU A 265 -9.46 11.77 -7.09
C LEU A 265 -10.07 11.92 -5.69
N GLU A 266 -11.08 12.78 -5.56
CA GLU A 266 -11.69 13.15 -4.28
C GLU A 266 -12.89 12.26 -3.93
N HIS A 267 -12.64 10.95 -3.73
CA HIS A 267 -13.69 9.92 -3.59
C HIS A 267 -14.42 9.67 -4.92
N GLU A 268 -13.64 9.60 -5.99
CA GLU A 268 -14.11 9.50 -7.37
C GLU A 268 -13.39 8.37 -8.10
N VAL A 269 -13.94 8.00 -9.26
CA VAL A 269 -13.35 7.02 -10.18
C VAL A 269 -13.07 7.69 -11.52
N ASP A 270 -11.98 7.29 -12.18
CA ASP A 270 -11.67 7.66 -13.56
C ASP A 270 -11.24 6.40 -14.33
N THR A 271 -11.19 6.49 -15.65
CA THR A 271 -10.98 5.34 -16.54
C THR A 271 -9.81 5.59 -17.49
N LEU A 272 -8.83 4.70 -17.47
CA LEU A 272 -7.78 4.68 -18.49
C LEU A 272 -8.24 3.79 -19.64
N ARG A 273 -8.21 4.32 -20.87
CA ARG A 273 -8.69 3.61 -22.07
C ARG A 273 -7.53 3.37 -23.03
N LYS A 274 -7.41 2.14 -23.51
CA LYS A 274 -6.41 1.74 -24.51
C LYS A 274 -6.98 0.65 -25.41
N ASP A 275 -6.89 0.84 -26.72
CA ASP A 275 -7.30 -0.14 -27.75
C ASP A 275 -8.71 -0.75 -27.52
N GLY A 276 -9.67 0.09 -27.12
CA GLY A 276 -11.06 -0.32 -26.86
C GLY A 276 -11.30 -1.03 -25.52
N GLN A 277 -10.26 -1.25 -24.73
CA GLN A 277 -10.32 -1.81 -23.36
C GLN A 277 -10.05 -0.74 -22.31
N GLN A 278 -10.28 -1.08 -21.03
CA GLN A 278 -10.14 -0.12 -19.94
C GLN A 278 -9.65 -0.75 -18.63
N ILE A 279 -8.98 0.08 -17.82
CA ILE A 279 -8.78 -0.13 -16.39
C ILE A 279 -9.37 1.07 -15.64
N ILE A 280 -9.90 0.84 -14.44
CA ILE A 280 -10.49 1.89 -13.60
C ILE A 280 -9.51 2.26 -12.50
N ILE A 281 -9.34 3.56 -12.27
CA ILE A 281 -8.64 4.08 -11.10
C ILE A 281 -9.67 4.69 -10.17
N ALA A 282 -9.72 4.22 -8.94
CA ALA A 282 -10.54 4.80 -7.88
C ALA A 282 -9.63 5.49 -6.86
N GLY A 283 -10.04 6.63 -6.33
CA GLY A 283 -9.29 7.33 -5.28
C GLY A 283 -10.17 7.66 -4.09
N VAL A 284 -9.65 7.44 -2.88
CA VAL A 284 -10.34 7.77 -1.64
C VAL A 284 -9.83 9.10 -1.10
N ARG A 285 -10.76 10.03 -0.87
CA ARG A 285 -10.47 11.28 -0.18
C ARG A 285 -10.29 11.09 1.32
N ASN A 286 -9.73 12.09 2.01
CA ASN A 286 -9.59 12.20 3.46
C ASN A 286 -9.43 10.85 4.19
N PRO A 287 -8.20 10.36 4.39
CA PRO A 287 -7.94 8.98 4.79
C PRO A 287 -8.61 8.53 6.09
N PHE A 288 -8.99 9.45 6.99
CA PHE A 288 -9.51 9.13 8.31
C PHE A 288 -10.99 9.50 8.53
N ASP A 289 -11.67 10.07 7.53
CA ASP A 289 -13.11 10.39 7.61
C ASP A 289 -13.99 9.23 7.13
N LEU A 290 -13.98 8.12 7.90
CA LEU A 290 -14.83 6.96 7.61
C LEU A 290 -16.33 7.28 7.71
N GLY A 291 -16.72 8.38 8.36
CA GLY A 291 -18.11 8.83 8.39
C GLY A 291 -18.61 9.23 6.99
N ARG A 292 -17.76 9.84 6.17
CA ARG A 292 -18.06 10.18 4.77
C ARG A 292 -17.58 9.14 3.77
N ASN A 293 -16.52 8.40 4.10
CA ASN A 293 -15.82 7.52 3.18
C ASN A 293 -15.95 6.04 3.55
N GLY A 294 -16.85 5.68 4.46
CA GLY A 294 -17.08 4.30 4.92
C GLY A 294 -17.74 3.37 3.88
N VAL A 295 -18.03 3.89 2.69
CA VAL A 295 -18.42 3.11 1.51
C VAL A 295 -17.39 3.42 0.43
N SER A 296 -16.61 2.42 0.02
CA SER A 296 -15.60 2.61 -1.02
C SER A 296 -16.24 2.98 -2.36
N PRO A 297 -15.63 3.89 -3.15
CA PRO A 297 -16.11 4.19 -4.51
C PRO A 297 -16.06 2.94 -5.42
N THR A 298 -15.23 1.94 -5.10
CA THR A 298 -15.14 0.70 -5.87
C THR A 298 -16.38 -0.19 -5.74
N LEU A 299 -17.17 -0.05 -4.67
CA LEU A 299 -18.37 -0.88 -4.46
C LEU A 299 -19.49 -0.60 -5.46
N ALA A 300 -19.44 0.53 -6.15
CA ALA A 300 -20.38 0.85 -7.24
C ALA A 300 -19.96 0.26 -8.60
N LEU A 301 -18.73 -0.27 -8.71
CA LEU A 301 -18.18 -0.82 -9.94
C LEU A 301 -18.61 -2.28 -10.17
N SER A 302 -18.48 -2.74 -11.42
CA SER A 302 -18.73 -4.14 -11.74
C SER A 302 -17.60 -5.00 -11.17
N PRO A 303 -17.89 -6.20 -10.64
CA PRO A 303 -16.84 -7.16 -10.28
C PRO A 303 -15.98 -7.60 -11.49
N LYS A 304 -16.41 -7.33 -12.73
CA LYS A 304 -15.62 -7.64 -13.94
C LYS A 304 -14.65 -6.54 -14.35
N ASP A 305 -14.73 -5.36 -13.72
CA ASP A 305 -13.80 -4.27 -14.00
C ASP A 305 -12.45 -4.57 -13.37
N PHE A 306 -11.35 -4.25 -14.07
CA PHE A 306 -10.03 -4.25 -13.44
C PHE A 306 -9.78 -2.91 -12.75
N VAL A 307 -9.64 -2.93 -11.42
CA VAL A 307 -9.67 -1.71 -10.59
C VAL A 307 -8.39 -1.56 -9.77
N ILE A 308 -7.75 -0.40 -9.93
CA ILE A 308 -6.66 0.07 -9.06
C ILE A 308 -7.23 1.10 -8.09
N LEU A 309 -7.05 0.85 -6.79
CA LEU A 309 -7.51 1.75 -5.73
C LEU A 309 -6.34 2.53 -5.13
N LEU A 310 -6.41 3.86 -5.17
CA LEU A 310 -5.54 4.77 -4.45
C LEU A 310 -6.15 5.13 -3.09
N VAL A 311 -5.41 4.86 -2.03
CA VAL A 311 -5.70 5.33 -0.68
C VAL A 311 -4.46 5.98 -0.12
N HIS A 312 -4.60 6.99 0.73
CA HIS A 312 -3.42 7.51 1.42
C HIS A 312 -2.99 6.56 2.54
N THR A 313 -3.92 6.21 3.45
CA THR A 313 -3.66 5.26 4.54
C THR A 313 -3.95 3.82 4.12
N PRO A 314 -3.05 2.85 4.39
CA PRO A 314 -3.31 1.45 4.11
C PRO A 314 -4.40 0.85 5.01
N ASP A 315 -4.72 1.48 6.15
CA ASP A 315 -5.75 0.97 7.06
C ASP A 315 -7.14 0.93 6.41
N TYR A 316 -7.41 1.84 5.47
CA TYR A 316 -8.69 1.97 4.79
C TYR A 316 -9.16 0.66 4.16
N ILE A 317 -8.25 -0.12 3.55
CA ILE A 317 -8.63 -1.36 2.84
C ILE A 317 -8.98 -2.52 3.78
N GLU A 318 -8.69 -2.37 5.07
CA GLU A 318 -9.12 -3.30 6.11
C GLU A 318 -10.38 -2.80 6.82
N ASP A 319 -10.47 -1.48 7.05
CA ASP A 319 -11.61 -0.85 7.71
C ASP A 319 -12.86 -0.77 6.83
N VAL A 320 -12.69 -0.72 5.51
CA VAL A 320 -13.77 -0.55 4.52
C VAL A 320 -13.72 -1.68 3.49
N SER A 321 -14.89 -2.22 3.15
CA SER A 321 -15.00 -3.21 2.08
C SER A 321 -14.57 -2.60 0.74
N VAL A 322 -13.58 -3.23 0.13
CA VAL A 322 -13.03 -2.88 -1.19
C VAL A 322 -13.08 -4.07 -2.13
N VAL A 323 -14.10 -4.93 -1.99
CA VAL A 323 -14.20 -6.23 -2.70
C VAL A 323 -14.12 -6.13 -4.21
N ASN A 324 -14.37 -4.98 -4.84
CA ASN A 324 -14.21 -4.78 -6.29
C ASN A 324 -12.87 -4.15 -6.67
N THR A 325 -11.84 -4.27 -5.83
CA THR A 325 -10.47 -3.79 -6.09
C THR A 325 -9.56 -4.97 -6.42
N ASP A 326 -8.73 -4.85 -7.46
CA ASP A 326 -7.72 -5.85 -7.82
C ASP A 326 -6.34 -5.53 -7.26
N LEU A 327 -6.01 -4.25 -7.13
CA LEU A 327 -4.76 -3.77 -6.54
C LEU A 327 -4.98 -2.45 -5.80
N ALA A 328 -4.61 -2.39 -4.53
CA ALA A 328 -4.57 -1.14 -3.78
C ALA A 328 -3.14 -0.59 -3.68
N LEU A 329 -2.99 0.73 -3.69
CA LEU A 329 -1.72 1.44 -3.49
C LEU A 329 -1.88 2.43 -2.34
N ALA A 330 -0.91 2.45 -1.43
CA ALA A 330 -0.93 3.31 -0.25
C ALA A 330 0.43 3.90 0.11
N GLY A 331 0.40 5.00 0.87
CA GLY A 331 1.54 5.65 1.48
C GLY A 331 1.39 5.71 3.00
N HIS A 332 1.49 6.91 3.57
CA HIS A 332 1.18 7.31 4.96
C HIS A 332 2.14 6.79 6.04
N THR A 333 2.64 5.57 5.91
CA THR A 333 3.42 4.92 6.98
C THR A 333 4.89 5.31 6.96
N HIS A 334 5.38 5.88 5.85
CA HIS A 334 6.78 6.17 5.59
C HIS A 334 7.73 4.97 5.80
N GLY A 335 7.25 3.74 5.71
CA GLY A 335 8.04 2.55 6.08
C GLY A 335 8.39 2.48 7.58
N GLY A 336 7.64 3.20 8.41
CA GLY A 336 7.91 3.40 9.84
C GLY A 336 8.87 4.55 10.14
N GLN A 337 9.40 5.26 9.11
CA GLN A 337 10.36 6.37 9.14
C GLN A 337 11.69 6.09 9.88
N VAL A 338 11.63 5.62 11.13
CA VAL A 338 12.74 5.12 11.93
C VAL A 338 12.46 3.65 12.26
N ARG A 339 13.09 2.74 11.51
CA ARG A 339 12.99 1.29 11.70
C ARG A 339 14.35 0.74 12.12
N VAL A 340 14.42 0.20 13.35
CA VAL A 340 15.63 -0.38 13.92
C VAL A 340 15.39 -1.86 14.17
N PHE A 341 16.24 -2.73 13.60
CA PHE A 341 16.06 -4.19 13.63
C PHE A 341 14.66 -4.66 13.16
N GLY A 342 14.08 -3.97 12.17
CA GLY A 342 12.77 -4.30 11.62
C GLY A 342 11.57 -3.75 12.41
N VAL A 343 11.78 -3.12 13.57
CA VAL A 343 10.72 -2.55 14.41
C VAL A 343 10.71 -1.03 14.30
N ALA A 344 9.53 -0.45 14.07
CA ALA A 344 9.33 1.00 14.15
C ALA A 344 8.69 1.36 15.50
N PRO A 345 9.28 2.30 16.28
CA PRO A 345 8.78 2.68 17.60
C PRO A 345 7.54 3.57 17.54
N ALA A 346 7.25 4.15 16.37
CA ALA A 346 6.03 4.89 16.08
C ALA A 346 5.47 4.37 14.76
N LEU A 347 4.22 3.91 14.79
CA LEU A 347 3.50 3.39 13.64
C LEU A 347 2.26 4.25 13.45
N ASN A 348 2.04 4.70 12.23
CA ASN A 348 0.85 5.47 11.86
C ASN A 348 -0.22 4.55 11.24
N SER A 349 -0.33 3.31 11.74
CA SER A 349 -1.32 2.33 11.32
C SER A 349 -1.88 1.61 12.55
N HIS A 350 -3.20 1.45 12.62
CA HIS A 350 -3.89 0.67 13.64
C HIS A 350 -3.52 -0.82 13.58
N TYR A 351 -3.03 -1.29 12.43
CA TYR A 351 -2.61 -2.68 12.19
C TYR A 351 -1.10 -2.90 12.35
N GLY A 352 -0.39 -1.89 12.86
CA GLY A 352 1.02 -1.97 13.21
C GLY A 352 1.90 -2.37 12.02
N ASN A 353 2.72 -3.41 12.22
CA ASN A 353 3.69 -3.85 11.20
C ASN A 353 3.04 -4.51 9.97
N ARG A 354 1.76 -4.89 10.02
CA ARG A 354 1.08 -5.57 8.90
C ARG A 354 1.05 -4.68 7.65
N PHE A 355 0.95 -3.38 7.85
CA PHE A 355 0.82 -2.38 6.79
C PHE A 355 1.95 -1.35 6.79
N ILE A 356 3.16 -1.76 7.19
CA ILE A 356 4.28 -0.82 7.29
C ILE A 356 4.92 -0.48 5.93
N THR A 357 5.14 -1.44 5.04
CA THR A 357 5.80 -1.23 3.73
C THR A 357 5.67 -2.48 2.85
N GLY A 358 5.79 -2.30 1.53
CA GLY A 358 5.87 -3.37 0.55
C GLY A 358 4.52 -4.01 0.24
N LEU A 359 4.57 -5.25 -0.25
CA LEU A 359 3.36 -6.01 -0.56
C LEU A 359 2.74 -6.57 0.72
N ALA A 360 1.47 -6.27 0.92
CA ALA A 360 0.62 -6.79 1.97
C ALA A 360 -0.73 -7.24 1.39
N TYR A 361 -1.55 -7.84 2.24
CA TYR A 361 -2.91 -8.24 1.88
C TYR A 361 -3.86 -7.84 3.01
N ASN A 362 -5.07 -7.38 2.66
CA ASN A 362 -6.13 -7.27 3.66
C ASN A 362 -6.69 -8.65 4.02
N THR A 363 -7.63 -8.68 4.96
CA THR A 363 -8.28 -9.94 5.39
C THR A 363 -9.00 -10.66 4.24
N ALA A 364 -9.53 -9.90 3.26
CA ALA A 364 -10.15 -10.42 2.05
C ALA A 364 -9.15 -10.85 0.95
N LYS A 365 -7.84 -10.89 1.24
CA LYS A 365 -6.77 -11.30 0.31
C LYS A 365 -6.59 -10.39 -0.91
N ILE A 366 -7.06 -9.15 -0.83
CA ILE A 366 -6.80 -8.14 -1.86
C ILE A 366 -5.38 -7.60 -1.67
N PRO A 367 -4.54 -7.60 -2.73
CA PRO A 367 -3.17 -7.13 -2.63
C PRO A 367 -3.10 -5.62 -2.47
N LEU A 368 -2.16 -5.20 -1.63
CA LEU A 368 -1.86 -3.81 -1.30
C LEU A 368 -0.36 -3.59 -1.42
N ILE A 369 0.06 -2.55 -2.13
CA ILE A 369 1.45 -2.12 -2.16
C ILE A 369 1.59 -0.80 -1.40
N ILE A 370 2.46 -0.80 -0.38
CA ILE A 370 2.66 0.32 0.54
C ILE A 370 4.06 0.89 0.31
N THR A 371 4.15 2.13 -0.13
CA THR A 371 5.46 2.78 -0.33
C THR A 371 6.04 3.33 0.97
N ASN A 372 7.36 3.33 1.09
CA ASN A 372 8.07 4.10 2.12
C ASN A 372 7.97 5.62 1.93
N GLY A 373 7.44 6.08 0.79
CA GLY A 373 7.36 7.47 0.41
C GLY A 373 8.74 8.11 0.20
N ILE A 374 8.76 9.43 -0.04
CA ILE A 374 9.98 10.17 -0.35
C ILE A 374 10.47 11.01 0.83
N GLY A 375 9.59 11.87 1.34
CA GLY A 375 9.89 12.83 2.40
C GLY A 375 9.74 12.26 3.80
N THR A 376 9.64 13.14 4.79
CA THR A 376 9.50 12.78 6.20
C THR A 376 8.51 13.69 6.88
N SER A 377 7.72 13.13 7.78
CA SER A 377 6.74 13.87 8.58
C SER A 377 7.30 14.16 9.98
N LYS A 378 6.96 15.34 10.51
CA LYS A 378 7.30 15.86 11.87
C LYS A 378 8.79 16.06 12.17
N LEU A 379 9.63 15.05 11.94
CA LEU A 379 11.07 15.08 12.18
C LEU A 379 11.81 14.68 10.90
N PRO A 380 12.84 15.43 10.48
CA PRO A 380 13.61 15.15 9.27
C PRO A 380 14.65 14.04 9.53
N ILE A 381 14.18 12.86 9.93
CA ILE A 381 15.02 11.69 10.26
C ILE A 381 14.42 10.47 9.58
N ARG A 382 15.26 9.72 8.85
CA ARG A 382 14.89 8.48 8.19
C ARG A 382 15.98 7.43 8.42
N VAL A 383 15.62 6.27 8.98
CA VAL A 383 16.55 5.17 9.28
C VAL A 383 15.86 3.84 8.99
N GLY A 384 16.47 2.97 8.20
CA GLY A 384 15.92 1.63 7.93
C GLY A 384 14.63 1.59 7.10
N ALA A 385 14.21 2.75 6.57
CA ALA A 385 13.06 2.93 5.69
C ALA A 385 13.53 3.78 4.49
N PRO A 386 14.19 3.20 3.47
CA PRO A 386 14.74 3.95 2.34
C PRO A 386 13.63 4.69 1.57
N ALA A 387 13.90 5.93 1.15
CA ALA A 387 13.01 6.70 0.30
C ALA A 387 12.93 6.04 -1.09
N GLU A 388 11.72 5.89 -1.62
CA GLU A 388 11.53 5.09 -2.83
C GLU A 388 10.41 5.59 -3.73
N ILE A 389 10.54 5.29 -5.02
CA ILE A 389 9.41 5.26 -5.94
C ILE A 389 9.05 3.81 -6.25
N ILE A 390 7.80 3.58 -6.61
CA ILE A 390 7.31 2.28 -7.03
C ILE A 390 7.04 2.29 -8.53
N VAL A 391 7.44 1.23 -9.23
CA VAL A 391 7.09 0.98 -10.62
C VAL A 391 6.40 -0.38 -10.72
N ILE A 392 5.21 -0.42 -11.29
CA ILE A 392 4.42 -1.64 -11.42
C ILE A 392 4.25 -1.91 -12.92
N THR A 393 4.60 -3.12 -13.35
CA THR A 393 4.29 -3.61 -14.70
C THR A 393 3.11 -4.56 -14.58
N LEU A 394 2.05 -4.29 -15.34
CA LEU A 394 0.91 -5.19 -15.42
C LEU A 394 1.16 -6.27 -16.48
N HIS A 395 0.81 -7.50 -16.12
CA HIS A 395 0.85 -8.66 -17.00
C HIS A 395 -0.49 -9.38 -16.97
N ARG A 396 -0.97 -9.78 -18.14
CA ARG A 396 -2.11 -10.65 -18.28
C ARG A 396 -1.66 -12.09 -18.11
N LEU A 397 -2.32 -12.80 -17.20
CA LEU A 397 -2.13 -14.25 -17.09
C LEU A 397 -2.78 -14.93 -18.31
N THR A 398 -1.97 -15.46 -19.23
CA THR A 398 -2.44 -16.33 -20.31
C THR A 398 -2.47 -17.77 -19.80
N GLU A 399 -3.62 -18.44 -19.91
CA GLU A 399 -3.77 -19.87 -19.56
C GLU A 399 -2.89 -20.78 -20.41
#